data_AF-A0A2V7UR65-F1
#
_entry.id   AF-A0A2V7UR65-F1
#
_cell.length_a   1.000
_cell.length_b   1.000
_cell.length_c   1.000
_cell.angle_alpha   90.00
_cell.angle_beta   90.00
_cell.angle_gamma   90.00
#
_symmetry.space_group_name_H-M   'P 1'
#
loop_
_entity.id
_entity.type
_entity.pdbx_description
1 polymer ?
#
loop_
_entity_poly.entity_id
_entity_poly.type
_entity_poly.pdbx_seq_one_letter_code
_entity_poly.pdbx_strand_id
1 'polypeptide(L)'
;MFLRPIPRSLSRVASWLIVAAWLAQMGLLLDRSYLQASSLNLAADLARYGSTAQWKGVYYRGEKIGFMVGQTIPTAAGYELQEDGQLQMALLGATTAARIHTLARVDKAFALRSFVFSLDPGSGPVKVEGTLDGRRLDLTVETPSGKRTESRDLAEPPALSLNLSRHLAAEGLATGQHREMAVFDPATLRNAPMSLDVQARELVRAAGRPVPAFKVRMQFGGLVSTSWITDVGEVVREESPMGLIVVKETRDRATALAVPGDVQTDMLEAAAVVPEGPKIDDPAAVERLRVRLEGISVGEADLQGAGQTASGDVIEVRDSRTLPPGPADPGAASYLAPEPFLESDAPEVRAEAAKAVQGVEGPRARAERLVRYVNALLEKKPTVSLPSAREVLRTKVGDCNEHTALYVAMARSLGIPARIAVGLVHLHGAFYYHAWPEVYLEDAARGRGAWVPVDPTLNQFPSDATHIRLARGGLERQAAILPMIGRTRMRILDLQVTPGSTPVLVGRAASDMKPIDIPIPHRDAGGHGCWSRPPR
;
A
#
# COMPACT_ATOMS: atom_id res chain seq x y z
N MET A 1 49.04 24.11 -41.59
CA MET A 1 49.56 23.45 -40.36
C MET A 1 48.74 22.19 -40.16
N PHE A 2 49.23 21.06 -40.67
CA PHE A 2 48.51 19.78 -40.66
C PHE A 2 48.64 19.12 -39.28
N LEU A 3 47.53 19.02 -38.54
CA LEU A 3 47.47 18.27 -37.28
C LEU A 3 47.73 16.79 -37.56
N ARG A 4 48.76 16.21 -36.93
CA ARG A 4 49.08 14.77 -37.03
C ARG A 4 47.89 13.95 -36.51
N PRO A 5 47.53 12.83 -37.17
CA PRO A 5 46.43 11.99 -36.73
C PRO A 5 46.74 11.37 -35.37
N ILE A 6 45.80 11.53 -34.43
CA ILE A 6 45.91 11.00 -33.07
C ILE A 6 45.91 9.46 -33.15
N PRO A 7 46.83 8.77 -32.45
CA PRO A 7 46.89 7.32 -32.46
C PRO A 7 45.56 6.69 -31.99
N ARG A 8 45.11 5.65 -32.70
CA ARG A 8 43.81 4.97 -32.52
C ARG A 8 43.56 4.43 -31.10
N SER A 9 44.60 4.23 -30.30
CA SER A 9 44.50 3.85 -28.88
C SER A 9 44.09 5.05 -28.02
N LEU A 10 44.73 6.21 -28.24
CA LEU A 10 44.46 7.44 -27.52
C LEU A 10 43.07 7.99 -27.86
N SER A 11 42.66 7.90 -29.13
CA SER A 11 41.31 8.32 -29.55
C SER A 11 40.22 7.44 -28.93
N ARG A 12 40.46 6.13 -28.80
CA ARG A 12 39.51 5.21 -28.16
C ARG A 12 39.36 5.48 -26.67
N VAL A 13 40.47 5.73 -25.97
CA VAL A 13 40.44 6.10 -24.54
C VAL A 13 39.71 7.44 -24.35
N ALA A 14 39.98 8.44 -25.19
CA ALA A 14 39.29 9.71 -25.13
C ALA A 14 37.78 9.58 -25.41
N SER A 15 37.38 8.78 -26.41
CA SER A 15 35.95 8.51 -26.67
C SER A 15 35.27 7.79 -25.50
N TRP A 16 35.92 6.82 -24.87
CA TRP A 16 35.38 6.15 -23.68
C TRP A 16 35.21 7.11 -22.50
N LEU A 17 36.20 7.99 -22.26
CA LEU A 17 36.11 9.00 -21.21
C LEU A 17 35.00 10.02 -21.48
N ILE A 18 34.79 10.41 -22.74
CA ILE A 18 33.70 11.31 -23.14
C ILE A 18 32.34 10.64 -22.92
N VAL A 19 32.18 9.38 -23.30
CA VAL A 19 30.93 8.64 -23.07
C VAL A 19 30.67 8.42 -21.58
N ALA A 20 31.69 8.08 -20.80
CA ALA A 20 31.58 7.95 -19.34
C ALA A 20 31.21 9.29 -18.67
N ALA A 21 31.84 10.39 -19.09
CA ALA A 21 31.51 11.73 -18.60
C ALA A 21 30.09 12.15 -19.01
N TRP A 22 29.66 11.82 -20.23
CA TRP A 22 28.30 12.07 -20.70
C TRP A 22 27.27 11.25 -19.92
N LEU A 23 27.51 9.96 -19.68
CA LEU A 23 26.64 9.11 -18.87
C LEU A 23 26.58 9.57 -17.41
N ALA A 24 27.71 9.98 -16.83
CA ALA A 24 27.76 10.55 -15.48
C ALA A 24 27.00 11.89 -15.41
N GLN A 25 27.17 12.76 -16.40
CA GLN A 25 26.45 14.03 -16.49
C GLN A 25 24.95 13.78 -16.69
N MET A 26 24.56 12.78 -17.48
CA MET A 26 23.16 12.47 -17.72
C MET A 26 22.51 11.78 -16.52
N GLY A 27 23.26 10.93 -15.80
CA GLY A 27 22.84 10.39 -14.50
C GLY A 27 22.65 11.50 -13.46
N LEU A 28 23.58 12.45 -13.39
CA LEU A 28 23.47 13.63 -12.51
C LEU A 28 22.33 14.58 -12.91
N LEU A 29 22.06 14.75 -14.21
CA LEU A 29 20.96 15.57 -14.72
C LEU A 29 19.61 14.87 -14.55
N LEU A 30 19.53 13.55 -14.68
CA LEU A 30 18.32 12.77 -14.39
C LEU A 30 18.01 12.83 -12.89
N ASP A 31 19.00 12.57 -12.04
CA ASP A 31 18.85 12.66 -10.59
C ASP A 31 18.47 14.09 -10.15
N ARG A 32 19.18 15.11 -10.65
CA ARG A 32 18.84 16.51 -10.37
C ARG A 32 17.50 16.94 -10.96
N SER A 33 17.14 16.54 -12.17
CA SER A 33 15.86 16.97 -12.77
C SER A 33 14.67 16.33 -12.08
N TYR A 34 14.79 15.07 -11.65
CA TYR A 34 13.74 14.38 -10.89
C TYR A 34 13.56 15.01 -9.49
N LEU A 35 14.66 15.35 -8.81
CA LEU A 35 14.64 16.03 -7.52
C LEU A 35 14.24 17.52 -7.63
N GLN A 36 14.68 18.23 -8.68
CA GLN A 36 14.39 19.66 -8.88
C GLN A 36 12.97 19.90 -9.40
N ALA A 37 12.49 19.16 -10.39
CA ALA A 37 11.10 19.22 -10.83
C ALA A 37 10.14 18.90 -9.66
N SER A 38 10.58 17.98 -8.80
CA SER A 38 9.86 17.65 -7.58
C SER A 38 9.82 18.76 -6.53
N SER A 39 10.90 19.54 -6.40
CA SER A 39 11.00 20.65 -5.45
C SER A 39 10.33 21.94 -5.96
N LEU A 40 10.35 22.19 -7.27
CA LEU A 40 9.79 23.41 -7.89
C LEU A 40 8.26 23.41 -7.91
N ASN A 41 7.64 22.26 -8.22
CA ASN A 41 6.18 22.13 -8.15
C ASN A 41 5.68 22.21 -6.71
N LEU A 42 6.41 21.59 -5.77
CA LEU A 42 6.07 21.66 -4.35
C LEU A 42 6.13 23.10 -3.81
N ALA A 43 7.14 23.88 -4.17
CA ALA A 43 7.22 25.28 -3.74
C ALA A 43 6.04 26.12 -4.25
N ALA A 44 5.60 25.87 -5.49
CA ALA A 44 4.43 26.53 -6.08
C ALA A 44 3.11 26.10 -5.41
N ASP A 45 2.92 24.80 -5.18
CA ASP A 45 1.74 24.26 -4.48
C ASP A 45 1.67 24.79 -3.03
N LEU A 46 2.82 24.88 -2.35
CA LEU A 46 2.91 25.41 -1.00
C LEU A 46 2.74 26.93 -0.91
N ALA A 47 2.95 27.67 -2.00
CA ALA A 47 2.84 29.13 -2.02
C ALA A 47 1.39 29.62 -1.84
N ARG A 48 0.39 28.77 -2.13
CA ARG A 48 -1.04 29.10 -1.96
C ARG A 48 -1.50 29.14 -0.50
N TYR A 49 -0.70 28.59 0.41
CA TYR A 49 -1.05 28.51 1.82
C TYR A 49 -0.68 29.80 2.56
N GLY A 50 -1.70 30.44 3.11
CA GLY A 50 -1.57 31.68 3.87
C GLY A 50 -1.08 31.45 5.31
N SER A 51 -1.11 32.51 6.11
CA SER A 51 -0.71 32.49 7.53
C SER A 51 -1.63 31.64 8.43
N THR A 52 -2.83 31.32 7.97
CA THR A 52 -3.81 30.48 8.68
C THR A 52 -3.63 28.98 8.41
N ALA A 53 -2.70 28.61 7.52
CA ALA A 53 -2.43 27.23 7.18
C ALA A 53 -1.92 26.43 8.37
N GLN A 54 -2.43 25.21 8.50
CA GLN A 54 -2.11 24.28 9.57
C GLN A 54 -1.09 23.28 9.04
N TRP A 55 0.11 23.32 9.61
CA TRP A 55 1.20 22.41 9.24
C TRP A 55 1.27 21.24 10.21
N LYS A 56 1.47 20.04 9.68
CA LYS A 56 1.58 18.81 10.43
C LYS A 56 2.80 18.03 9.96
N GLY A 57 3.61 17.53 10.90
CA GLY A 57 4.63 16.53 10.61
C GLY A 57 4.01 15.13 10.61
N VAL A 58 4.47 14.26 9.71
CA VAL A 58 4.05 12.85 9.62
C VAL A 58 5.24 11.97 9.95
N TYR A 59 5.04 11.06 10.90
CA TYR A 59 6.07 10.18 11.45
C TYR A 59 5.59 8.73 11.44
N TYR A 60 6.52 7.80 11.21
CA TYR A 60 6.28 6.37 11.31
C TYR A 60 7.34 5.75 12.23
N ARG A 61 6.90 5.15 13.34
CA ARG A 61 7.76 4.54 14.37
C ARG A 61 8.90 5.45 14.86
N GLY A 62 8.64 6.75 14.94
CA GLY A 62 9.59 7.77 15.38
C GLY A 62 10.36 8.45 14.24
N GLU A 63 10.42 7.83 13.06
CA GLU A 63 11.08 8.40 11.89
C GLU A 63 10.15 9.35 11.15
N LYS A 64 10.70 10.48 10.70
CA LYS A 64 9.90 11.45 9.95
C LYS A 64 9.79 11.04 8.50
N ILE A 65 8.58 10.71 8.09
CA ILE A 65 8.27 10.25 6.74
C ILE A 65 7.65 11.36 5.88
N GLY A 66 7.28 12.51 6.44
CA GLY A 66 6.68 13.55 5.61
C GLY A 66 6.01 14.68 6.37
N PHE A 67 5.15 15.40 5.66
CA PHE A 67 4.35 16.47 6.21
C PHE A 67 3.01 16.60 5.48
N MET A 68 2.07 17.26 6.12
CA MET A 68 0.81 17.71 5.53
C MET A 68 0.58 19.18 5.88
N VAL A 69 -0.07 19.91 4.98
CA VAL A 69 -0.49 21.29 5.18
C VAL A 69 -1.93 21.44 4.73
N GLY A 70 -2.76 22.03 5.60
CA GLY A 70 -4.16 22.23 5.30
C GLY A 70 -4.66 23.63 5.61
N GLN A 71 -5.70 24.07 4.90
CA GLN A 71 -6.42 25.29 5.20
C GLN A 71 -7.92 25.15 4.94
N THR A 72 -8.70 26.04 5.55
CA THR A 72 -10.15 26.08 5.39
C THR A 72 -10.54 27.46 4.92
N ILE A 73 -11.12 27.53 3.73
CA ILE A 73 -11.47 28.77 3.04
C ILE A 73 -12.99 28.94 3.10
N PRO A 74 -13.51 30.02 3.70
CA PRO A 74 -14.94 30.32 3.67
C PRO A 74 -15.42 30.59 2.24
N THR A 75 -16.62 30.13 1.92
CA THR A 75 -17.31 30.39 0.65
C THR A 75 -18.75 30.83 0.92
N ALA A 76 -19.46 31.33 -0.11
CA ALA A 76 -20.87 31.71 0.04
C ALA A 76 -21.77 30.52 0.46
N ALA A 77 -21.44 29.31 0.02
CA ALA A 77 -22.23 28.09 0.24
C ALA A 77 -21.78 27.25 1.46
N GLY A 78 -20.65 27.57 2.07
CA GLY A 78 -20.03 26.77 3.13
C GLY A 78 -18.53 26.96 3.18
N TYR A 79 -17.75 25.89 3.06
CA TYR A 79 -16.29 25.93 3.13
C TYR A 79 -15.63 25.08 2.04
N GLU A 80 -14.43 25.49 1.64
CA GLU A 80 -13.50 24.66 0.88
C GLU A 80 -12.32 24.29 1.79
N LEU A 81 -12.14 22.99 2.03
CA LEU A 81 -11.04 22.44 2.81
C LEU A 81 -10.00 21.93 1.82
N GLN A 82 -8.76 22.36 1.98
CA GLN A 82 -7.63 21.96 1.13
C GLN A 82 -6.56 21.33 2.01
N GLU A 83 -5.99 20.21 1.60
CA GLU A 83 -4.85 19.57 2.25
C GLU A 83 -3.87 19.03 1.21
N ASP A 84 -2.60 19.42 1.31
CA ASP A 84 -1.50 18.86 0.53
C ASP A 84 -0.57 18.11 1.46
N GLY A 85 0.04 17.05 0.96
CA GLY A 85 1.00 16.27 1.70
C GLY A 85 2.13 15.76 0.82
N GLN A 86 3.29 15.56 1.45
CA GLN A 86 4.38 14.81 0.86
C GLN A 86 4.82 13.76 1.86
N LEU A 87 4.86 12.51 1.41
CA LEU A 87 5.34 11.36 2.15
C LEU A 87 6.55 10.75 1.42
N GLN A 88 7.47 10.20 2.18
CA GLN A 88 8.66 9.45 1.75
C GLN A 88 8.71 8.17 2.56
N MET A 89 8.70 7.03 1.88
CA MET A 89 8.65 5.71 2.51
C MET A 89 9.79 4.85 1.98
N ALA A 90 10.47 4.13 2.88
CA ALA A 90 11.40 3.07 2.52
C ALA A 90 10.65 1.73 2.43
N LEU A 91 10.75 1.10 1.27
CA LEU A 91 10.19 -0.21 0.97
C LEU A 91 11.24 -0.97 0.13
N LEU A 92 11.50 -2.24 0.44
CA LEU A 92 12.48 -3.08 -0.26
C LEU A 92 13.85 -2.40 -0.48
N GLY A 93 14.31 -1.62 0.50
CA GLY A 93 15.57 -0.87 0.41
C GLY A 93 15.58 0.33 -0.56
N ALA A 94 14.44 0.71 -1.14
CA ALA A 94 14.28 1.91 -1.96
C ALA A 94 13.36 2.93 -1.31
N THR A 95 13.67 4.22 -1.45
CA THR A 95 12.84 5.32 -0.94
C THR A 95 11.97 5.89 -2.06
N THR A 96 10.65 5.83 -1.90
CA THR A 96 9.67 6.40 -2.84
C THR A 96 8.97 7.58 -2.19
N ALA A 97 8.88 8.71 -2.92
CA ALA A 97 8.12 9.88 -2.50
C ALA A 97 6.74 9.89 -3.15
N ALA A 98 5.70 10.17 -2.37
CA ALA A 98 4.34 10.35 -2.85
C ALA A 98 3.82 11.75 -2.47
N ARG A 99 3.15 12.40 -3.41
CA ARG A 99 2.40 13.63 -3.17
C ARG A 99 0.92 13.32 -3.07
N ILE A 100 0.28 13.97 -2.11
CA ILE A 100 -1.16 13.87 -1.88
C ILE A 100 -1.73 15.27 -2.00
N HIS A 101 -2.83 15.40 -2.74
CA HIS A 101 -3.64 16.59 -2.78
C HIS A 101 -5.09 16.21 -2.54
N THR A 102 -5.74 16.86 -1.58
CA THR A 102 -7.16 16.69 -1.29
C THR A 102 -7.85 18.04 -1.19
N LEU A 103 -9.00 18.17 -1.84
CA LEU A 103 -9.90 19.30 -1.76
C LEU A 103 -11.30 18.77 -1.47
N ALA A 104 -11.96 19.29 -0.44
CA ALA A 104 -13.34 18.97 -0.11
C ALA A 104 -14.18 20.25 -0.06
N ARG A 105 -15.29 20.27 -0.79
CA ARG A 105 -16.30 21.32 -0.69
C ARG A 105 -17.44 20.84 0.17
N VAL A 106 -17.73 21.62 1.20
CA VAL A 106 -18.70 21.28 2.23
C VAL A 106 -19.66 22.44 2.47
N ASP A 107 -20.82 22.15 3.04
CA ASP A 107 -21.75 23.19 3.48
C ASP A 107 -21.31 23.85 4.81
N LYS A 108 -22.17 24.71 5.36
CA LYS A 108 -21.91 25.42 6.63
C LYS A 108 -21.83 24.48 7.85
N ALA A 109 -22.40 23.28 7.78
CA ALA A 109 -22.32 22.24 8.80
C ALA A 109 -21.18 21.24 8.53
N PHE A 110 -20.32 21.53 7.55
CA PHE A 110 -19.24 20.65 7.09
C PHE A 110 -19.72 19.32 6.46
N ALA A 111 -20.98 19.23 6.02
CA ALA A 111 -21.46 18.09 5.25
C ALA A 111 -20.88 18.13 3.82
N LEU A 112 -20.42 16.97 3.33
CA LEU A 112 -19.73 16.83 2.05
C LEU A 112 -20.65 17.09 0.85
N ARG A 113 -20.18 17.88 -0.12
CA ARG A 113 -20.86 18.10 -1.41
C ARG A 113 -20.06 17.57 -2.59
N SER A 114 -18.77 17.84 -2.60
CA SER A 114 -17.86 17.30 -3.61
C SER A 114 -16.44 17.24 -3.09
N PHE A 115 -15.61 16.44 -3.74
CA PHE A 115 -14.20 16.37 -3.44
C PHE A 115 -13.35 16.09 -4.69
N VAL A 116 -12.07 16.42 -4.56
CA VAL A 116 -11.02 16.02 -5.48
C VAL A 116 -9.90 15.47 -4.62
N PHE A 117 -9.45 14.26 -4.92
CA PHE A 117 -8.28 13.63 -4.34
C PHE A 117 -7.29 13.33 -5.47
N SER A 118 -6.01 13.47 -5.21
CA SER A 118 -4.94 13.13 -6.14
C SER A 118 -3.76 12.55 -5.38
N LEU A 119 -3.26 11.42 -5.85
CA LEU A 119 -2.06 10.74 -5.35
C LEU A 119 -1.06 10.60 -6.50
N ASP A 120 0.13 11.18 -6.35
CA ASP A 120 1.20 11.12 -7.35
C ASP A 120 2.48 10.50 -6.74
N PRO A 121 2.82 9.25 -7.10
CA PRO A 121 4.07 8.61 -6.69
C PRO A 121 5.29 9.04 -7.53
N GLY A 122 5.15 10.04 -8.42
CA GLY A 122 6.20 10.53 -9.31
C GLY A 122 6.13 9.96 -10.73
N SER A 123 5.32 8.92 -10.96
CA SER A 123 5.06 8.34 -12.29
C SER A 123 3.86 8.97 -13.02
N GLY A 124 3.09 9.80 -12.32
CA GLY A 124 1.88 10.46 -12.79
C GLY A 124 0.74 10.38 -11.76
N PRO A 125 -0.09 11.43 -11.63
CA PRO A 125 -1.15 11.46 -10.63
C PRO A 125 -2.30 10.52 -10.97
N VAL A 126 -2.79 9.81 -9.95
CA VAL A 126 -4.13 9.22 -9.96
C VAL A 126 -5.08 10.19 -9.25
N LYS A 127 -6.11 10.64 -9.95
CA LYS A 127 -7.07 11.63 -9.49
C LYS A 127 -8.45 11.00 -9.32
N VAL A 128 -9.08 11.24 -8.19
CA VAL A 128 -10.43 10.78 -7.85
C VAL A 128 -11.29 12.01 -7.55
N GLU A 129 -12.29 12.25 -8.38
CA GLU A 129 -13.30 13.29 -8.16
C GLU A 129 -14.61 12.65 -7.73
N GLY A 130 -15.30 13.27 -6.78
CA GLY A 130 -16.61 12.81 -6.35
C GLY A 130 -17.59 13.96 -6.17
N THR A 131 -18.83 13.78 -6.61
CA THR A 131 -19.95 14.69 -6.36
C THR A 131 -21.08 13.94 -5.69
N LEU A 132 -21.63 14.53 -4.64
CA LEU A 132 -22.70 13.94 -3.84
C LEU A 132 -24.02 14.69 -4.07
N ASP A 133 -25.04 13.95 -4.51
CA ASP A 133 -26.42 14.41 -4.57
C ASP A 133 -27.29 13.55 -3.63
N GLY A 134 -27.54 14.07 -2.43
CA GLY A 134 -28.15 13.32 -1.34
C GLY A 134 -27.30 12.12 -0.94
N ARG A 135 -27.72 10.91 -1.34
CA ARG A 135 -27.01 9.64 -1.08
C ARG A 135 -26.31 9.07 -2.31
N ARG A 136 -26.50 9.69 -3.47
CA ARG A 136 -25.89 9.25 -4.72
C ARG A 136 -24.51 9.90 -4.84
N LEU A 137 -23.48 9.08 -4.88
CA LEU A 137 -22.09 9.49 -5.07
C LEU A 137 -21.67 9.15 -6.50
N ASP A 138 -21.49 10.18 -7.33
CA ASP A 138 -20.92 10.04 -8.66
C ASP A 138 -19.40 10.24 -8.57
N LEU A 139 -18.64 9.24 -9.01
CA LEU A 139 -17.19 9.17 -8.94
C LEU A 139 -16.58 9.20 -10.34
N THR A 140 -15.48 9.92 -10.46
CA THR A 140 -14.60 9.89 -11.62
C THR A 140 -13.20 9.55 -11.16
N VAL A 141 -12.64 8.46 -11.68
CA VAL A 141 -11.26 8.06 -11.44
C VAL A 141 -10.48 8.28 -12.73
N GLU A 142 -9.47 9.13 -12.67
CA GLU A 142 -8.57 9.46 -13.77
C GLU A 142 -7.16 9.02 -13.40
N THR A 143 -6.57 8.23 -14.29
CA THR A 143 -5.19 7.74 -14.23
C THR A 143 -4.44 8.26 -15.46
N PRO A 144 -3.10 8.24 -15.50
CA PRO A 144 -2.37 8.60 -16.72
C PRO A 144 -2.78 7.75 -17.94
N SER A 145 -3.28 6.54 -17.70
CA SER A 145 -3.78 5.65 -18.74
C SER A 145 -5.21 5.94 -19.21
N GLY A 146 -6.05 6.62 -18.43
CA GLY A 146 -7.42 6.92 -18.86
C GLY A 146 -8.38 7.27 -17.72
N LYS A 147 -9.64 7.49 -18.09
CA LYS A 147 -10.70 8.00 -17.22
C LYS A 147 -11.87 7.00 -17.15
N ARG A 148 -12.38 6.76 -15.95
CA ARG A 148 -13.56 5.95 -15.66
C ARG A 148 -14.53 6.72 -14.77
N THR A 149 -15.82 6.51 -14.99
CA THR A 149 -16.88 7.09 -14.16
C THR A 149 -17.79 6.00 -13.62
N GLU A 150 -18.26 6.15 -12.39
CA GLU A 150 -19.24 5.26 -11.78
C GLU A 150 -20.15 6.02 -10.82
N SER A 151 -21.34 5.49 -10.58
CA SER A 151 -22.31 6.05 -9.61
C SER A 151 -22.59 5.00 -8.54
N ARG A 152 -22.66 5.42 -7.28
CA ARG A 152 -22.95 4.56 -6.13
C ARG A 152 -24.10 5.14 -5.32
N ASP A 153 -25.10 4.32 -5.03
CA ASP A 153 -26.14 4.66 -4.05
C ASP A 153 -25.70 4.21 -2.67
N LEU A 154 -25.47 5.17 -1.77
CA LEU A 154 -24.99 4.93 -0.41
C LEU A 154 -26.17 4.81 0.57
N ALA A 155 -25.95 4.13 1.70
CA ALA A 155 -26.95 4.03 2.76
C ALA A 155 -27.25 5.42 3.36
N GLU A 156 -26.22 6.24 3.51
CA GLU A 156 -26.27 7.59 4.05
C GLU A 156 -25.17 8.46 3.40
N PRO A 157 -25.29 9.81 3.48
CA PRO A 157 -24.25 10.73 2.99
C PRO A 157 -22.92 10.51 3.75
N PRO A 158 -21.79 10.25 3.07
CA PRO A 158 -20.52 10.00 3.75
C PRO A 158 -19.78 11.31 4.08
N ALA A 159 -18.96 11.27 5.13
CA ALA A 159 -17.89 12.23 5.34
C ALA A 159 -16.58 11.75 4.68
N LEU A 160 -15.63 12.66 4.48
CA LEU A 160 -14.22 12.31 4.28
C LEU A 160 -13.47 12.50 5.61
N SER A 161 -12.34 11.81 5.76
CA SER A 161 -11.41 12.04 6.88
C SER A 161 -11.03 13.53 7.04
N LEU A 162 -10.94 14.27 5.92
CA LEU A 162 -10.61 15.69 5.90
C LEU A 162 -11.66 16.59 6.56
N ASN A 163 -12.95 16.36 6.35
CA ASN A 163 -14.02 17.21 6.92
C ASN A 163 -14.64 16.63 8.20
N LEU A 164 -14.40 15.36 8.51
CA LEU A 164 -14.99 14.66 9.66
C LEU A 164 -14.80 15.41 10.99
N SER A 165 -13.57 15.79 11.32
CA SER A 165 -13.25 16.46 12.60
C SER A 165 -14.00 17.79 12.79
N ARG A 166 -14.17 18.57 11.71
CA ARG A 166 -14.92 19.82 11.74
C ARG A 166 -16.42 19.60 11.76
N HIS A 167 -16.91 18.58 11.08
CA HIS A 167 -18.31 18.18 11.13
C HIS A 167 -18.72 17.77 12.56
N LEU A 168 -17.90 16.93 13.22
CA LEU A 168 -18.11 16.56 14.62
C LEU A 168 -18.11 17.77 15.57
N ALA A 169 -17.18 18.70 15.37
CA ALA A 169 -17.11 19.91 16.19
C ALA A 169 -18.32 20.83 15.97
N ALA A 170 -18.81 20.96 14.74
CA ALA A 170 -20.00 21.76 14.41
C ALA A 170 -21.27 21.21 15.06
N GLU A 171 -21.36 19.89 15.27
CA GLU A 171 -22.45 19.24 15.99
C GLU A 171 -22.28 19.25 17.52
N GLY A 172 -21.12 19.72 18.02
CA GLY A 172 -20.77 19.74 19.42
C GLY A 172 -20.15 18.42 19.89
N LEU A 173 -18.87 18.48 20.26
CA LEU A 173 -18.15 17.39 20.91
C LEU A 173 -18.45 17.38 22.41
N ALA A 174 -18.83 16.21 22.93
CA ALA A 174 -19.10 15.99 24.34
C ALA A 174 -18.44 14.69 24.84
N THR A 175 -17.86 14.74 26.04
CA THR A 175 -17.27 13.55 26.68
C THR A 175 -18.30 12.43 26.86
N GLY A 176 -17.93 11.20 26.56
CA GLY A 176 -18.78 10.01 26.65
C GLY A 176 -19.68 9.79 25.43
N GLN A 177 -19.59 10.66 24.42
CA GLN A 177 -20.36 10.53 23.20
C GLN A 177 -19.79 9.42 22.31
N HIS A 178 -20.65 8.47 21.94
CA HIS A 178 -20.39 7.46 20.91
C HIS A 178 -21.17 7.83 19.65
N ARG A 179 -20.54 7.71 18.48
CA ARG A 179 -21.18 7.96 17.17
C ARG A 179 -20.70 6.94 16.14
N GLU A 180 -21.57 6.60 15.22
CA GLU A 180 -21.21 5.93 13.97
C GLU A 180 -21.54 6.84 12.80
N MET A 181 -20.65 6.89 11.81
CA MET A 181 -20.81 7.73 10.62
C MET A 181 -20.21 7.05 9.40
N ALA A 182 -20.89 7.07 8.25
CA ALA A 182 -20.29 6.66 6.99
C ALA A 182 -19.10 7.56 6.62
N VAL A 183 -17.97 6.94 6.29
CA VAL A 183 -16.78 7.60 5.76
C VAL A 183 -16.42 6.99 4.42
N PHE A 184 -16.16 7.85 3.45
CA PHE A 184 -15.61 7.48 2.15
C PHE A 184 -14.10 7.79 2.13
N ASP A 185 -13.29 6.77 1.85
CA ASP A 185 -11.86 6.90 1.64
C ASP A 185 -11.54 6.90 0.13
N PRO A 186 -11.09 8.03 -0.45
CA PRO A 186 -10.75 8.11 -1.86
C PRO A 186 -9.46 7.37 -2.23
N ALA A 187 -8.57 7.09 -1.28
CA ALA A 187 -7.34 6.33 -1.52
C ALA A 187 -7.62 4.83 -1.66
N THR A 188 -8.66 4.31 -1.01
CA THR A 188 -9.08 2.90 -1.16
C THR A 188 -10.40 2.73 -1.93
N LEU A 189 -11.00 3.84 -2.40
CA LEU A 189 -12.34 3.92 -2.99
C LEU A 189 -13.43 3.21 -2.17
N ARG A 190 -13.33 3.24 -0.84
CA ARG A 190 -14.18 2.44 0.06
C ARG A 190 -15.11 3.34 0.86
N ASN A 191 -16.39 2.97 0.89
CA ASN A 191 -17.34 3.52 1.86
C ASN A 191 -17.51 2.52 3.01
N ALA A 192 -17.28 2.94 4.25
CA ALA A 192 -17.46 2.10 5.43
C ALA A 192 -17.88 2.94 6.65
N PRO A 193 -18.61 2.35 7.62
CA PRO A 193 -18.89 3.02 8.88
C PRO A 193 -17.58 3.23 9.66
N MET A 194 -17.46 4.41 10.26
CA MET A 194 -16.46 4.73 11.27
C MET A 194 -17.17 4.89 12.61
N SER A 195 -16.71 4.19 13.63
CA SER A 195 -17.14 4.41 15.01
C SER A 195 -16.21 5.36 15.73
N LEU A 196 -16.78 6.25 16.55
CA LEU A 196 -16.07 7.30 17.26
C LEU A 196 -16.48 7.31 18.72
N ASP A 197 -15.50 7.31 19.61
CA ASP A 197 -15.67 7.47 21.05
C ASP A 197 -14.97 8.75 21.52
N VAL A 198 -15.76 9.75 21.91
CA VAL A 198 -15.27 11.03 22.43
C VAL A 198 -14.97 10.88 23.92
N GLN A 199 -13.71 10.97 24.29
CA GLN A 199 -13.22 10.91 25.66
C GLN A 199 -13.02 12.31 26.24
N ALA A 200 -12.53 12.38 27.48
CA ALA A 200 -12.27 13.65 28.14
C ALA A 200 -11.22 14.49 27.41
N ARG A 201 -11.23 15.80 27.68
CA ARG A 201 -10.21 16.71 27.18
C ARG A 201 -8.86 16.43 27.84
N GLU A 202 -7.81 16.46 27.03
CA GLU A 202 -6.42 16.38 27.48
C GLU A 202 -5.65 17.62 26.98
N LEU A 203 -4.61 18.02 27.71
CA LEU A 203 -3.68 19.04 27.24
C LEU A 203 -2.60 18.37 26.39
N VAL A 204 -2.65 18.61 25.08
CA VAL A 204 -1.69 18.08 24.12
C VAL A 204 -0.70 19.15 23.72
N ARG A 205 0.58 18.82 23.68
CA ARG A 205 1.60 19.75 23.19
C ARG A 205 1.60 19.74 21.67
N ALA A 206 1.23 20.86 21.05
CA ALA A 206 1.23 21.07 19.61
C ALA A 206 1.95 22.38 19.27
N ALA A 207 2.84 22.38 18.27
CA ALA A 207 3.68 23.52 17.92
C ALA A 207 4.34 24.23 19.13
N GLY A 208 4.75 23.45 20.14
CA GLY A 208 5.39 23.96 21.36
C GLY A 208 4.45 24.54 22.43
N ARG A 209 3.14 24.58 22.20
CA ARG A 209 2.13 25.11 23.14
C ARG A 209 1.21 24.00 23.65
N PRO A 210 0.72 24.06 24.90
CA PRO A 210 -0.34 23.19 25.36
C PRO A 210 -1.67 23.62 24.73
N VAL A 211 -2.38 22.67 24.12
CA VAL A 211 -3.69 22.89 23.49
C VAL A 211 -4.69 21.91 24.12
N PRO A 212 -5.80 22.40 24.71
CA PRO A 212 -6.87 21.53 25.17
C PRO A 212 -7.60 20.92 23.96
N ALA A 213 -7.71 19.59 23.95
CA ALA A 213 -8.37 18.87 22.88
C ALA A 213 -9.08 17.63 23.42
N PHE A 214 -10.24 17.30 22.85
CA PHE A 214 -10.92 16.03 23.09
C PHE A 214 -10.09 14.90 22.52
N LYS A 215 -9.86 13.87 23.32
CA LYS A 215 -9.31 12.62 22.82
C LYS A 215 -10.43 11.81 22.19
N VAL A 216 -10.34 11.55 20.89
CA VAL A 216 -11.34 10.83 20.12
C VAL A 216 -10.71 9.55 19.62
N ARG A 217 -11.22 8.41 20.10
CA ARG A 217 -10.84 7.11 19.55
C ARG A 217 -11.72 6.84 18.34
N MET A 218 -11.11 6.52 17.22
CA MET A 218 -11.79 6.25 15.96
C MET A 218 -11.47 4.84 15.51
N GLN A 219 -12.47 4.15 14.95
CA GLN A 219 -12.27 2.85 14.33
C GLN A 219 -12.89 2.82 12.94
N PHE A 220 -12.06 2.56 11.94
CA PHE A 220 -12.45 2.53 10.53
C PHE A 220 -11.82 1.33 9.84
N GLY A 221 -12.63 0.47 9.23
CA GLY A 221 -12.13 -0.71 8.52
C GLY A 221 -11.28 -1.67 9.38
N GLY A 222 -11.50 -1.68 10.71
CA GLY A 222 -10.70 -2.48 11.67
C GLY A 222 -9.44 -1.78 12.20
N LEU A 223 -9.02 -0.68 11.56
CA LEU A 223 -7.96 0.17 12.05
C LEU A 223 -8.50 1.03 13.20
N VAL A 224 -7.70 1.14 14.25
CA VAL A 224 -8.00 2.03 15.38
C VAL A 224 -7.02 3.20 15.29
N SER A 225 -7.49 4.41 15.44
CA SER A 225 -6.65 5.60 15.64
C SER A 225 -7.16 6.39 16.83
N THR A 226 -6.28 7.23 17.38
CA THR A 226 -6.64 8.20 18.42
C THR A 226 -6.28 9.57 17.91
N SER A 227 -7.26 10.47 17.84
CA SER A 227 -7.08 11.85 17.40
C SER A 227 -7.45 12.81 18.52
N TRP A 228 -6.66 13.85 18.68
CA TRP A 228 -6.94 14.93 19.61
C TRP A 228 -7.50 16.11 18.84
N ILE A 229 -8.78 16.42 19.07
CA ILE A 229 -9.58 17.36 18.30
C ILE A 229 -10.01 18.53 19.20
N THR A 230 -9.75 19.76 18.76
CA THR A 230 -10.17 20.98 19.47
C THR A 230 -11.68 21.25 19.33
N ASP A 231 -12.20 22.20 20.10
CA ASP A 231 -13.62 22.60 20.04
C ASP A 231 -14.06 23.16 18.67
N VAL A 232 -13.10 23.56 17.82
CA VAL A 232 -13.33 24.07 16.46
C VAL A 232 -13.01 23.04 15.36
N GLY A 233 -12.75 21.79 15.76
CA GLY A 233 -12.49 20.68 14.84
C GLY A 233 -11.06 20.64 14.27
N GLU A 234 -10.10 21.38 14.84
CA GLU A 234 -8.70 21.21 14.46
C GLU A 234 -8.12 19.95 15.10
N VAL A 235 -7.52 19.08 14.28
CA VAL A 235 -6.75 17.91 14.74
C VAL A 235 -5.33 18.35 15.09
N VAL A 236 -4.97 18.28 16.38
CA VAL A 236 -3.64 18.70 16.88
C VAL A 236 -2.63 17.56 16.91
N ARG A 237 -3.12 16.33 17.04
CA ARG A 237 -2.33 15.10 17.06
C ARG A 237 -3.23 13.94 16.66
N GLU A 238 -2.67 12.98 15.96
CA GLU A 238 -3.30 11.71 15.63
C GLU A 238 -2.26 10.60 15.69
N GLU A 239 -2.66 9.45 16.22
CA GLU A 239 -1.81 8.29 16.41
C GLU A 239 -2.52 7.01 15.97
N SER A 240 -1.77 6.09 15.37
CA SER A 240 -2.22 4.72 15.10
C SER A 240 -1.36 3.70 15.86
N PRO A 241 -1.93 2.55 16.28
CA PRO A 241 -1.18 1.43 16.85
C PRO A 241 -0.08 0.88 15.95
N MET A 242 -0.13 1.16 14.65
CA MET A 242 0.91 0.76 13.69
C MET A 242 2.16 1.65 13.74
N GLY A 243 2.15 2.69 14.59
CA GLY A 243 3.28 3.60 14.78
C GLY A 243 3.20 4.87 13.91
N LEU A 244 2.10 5.11 13.20
CA LEU A 244 1.88 6.36 12.47
C LEU A 244 1.51 7.47 13.47
N ILE A 245 2.17 8.61 13.38
CA ILE A 245 1.88 9.80 14.17
C ILE A 245 1.81 11.00 13.24
N VAL A 246 0.70 11.72 13.32
CA VAL A 246 0.52 13.03 12.68
C VAL A 246 0.41 14.06 13.78
N VAL A 247 1.23 15.11 13.75
CA VAL A 247 1.23 16.11 14.82
C VAL A 247 1.36 17.52 14.27
N LYS A 248 0.58 18.44 14.81
CA LYS A 248 0.61 19.86 14.46
C LYS A 248 1.95 20.48 14.88
N GLU A 249 2.62 21.10 13.91
CA GLU A 249 3.95 21.68 14.03
C GLU A 249 4.01 23.07 13.42
N THR A 250 5.09 23.79 13.67
CA THR A 250 5.45 24.99 12.91
C THR A 250 5.84 24.59 11.49
N ARG A 251 5.60 25.46 10.49
CA ARG A 251 6.00 25.23 9.09
C ARG A 251 7.42 24.69 8.97
N ASP A 252 8.40 25.39 9.54
CA ASP A 252 9.82 25.02 9.44
C ASP A 252 10.11 23.62 9.97
N ARG A 253 9.47 23.24 11.08
CA ARG A 253 9.60 21.89 11.63
C ARG A 253 8.92 20.89 10.74
N ALA A 254 7.67 21.12 10.33
CA ALA A 254 6.90 20.22 9.50
C ALA A 254 7.63 19.91 8.19
N THR A 255 8.15 20.92 7.49
CA THR A 255 8.84 20.75 6.20
C THR A 255 10.30 20.33 6.32
N ALA A 256 10.90 20.38 7.51
CA ALA A 256 12.21 19.80 7.75
C ALA A 256 12.09 18.27 7.64
N LEU A 257 12.31 17.75 6.45
CA LEU A 257 12.58 16.32 6.22
C LEU A 257 13.92 16.00 6.88
N ALA A 258 14.00 14.85 7.55
CA ALA A 258 15.26 14.36 8.08
C ALA A 258 16.29 14.27 6.94
N VAL A 259 17.55 14.60 7.23
CA VAL A 259 18.65 14.50 6.28
C VAL A 259 18.67 13.07 5.70
N PRO A 260 18.75 12.88 4.37
CA PRO A 260 18.91 11.56 3.80
C PRO A 260 20.27 11.01 4.25
N GLY A 261 20.27 10.05 5.16
CA GLY A 261 21.51 9.50 5.72
C GLY A 261 21.32 8.45 6.80
N ASP A 262 20.26 8.54 7.60
CA ASP A 262 20.00 7.58 8.67
C ASP A 262 18.96 6.53 8.24
N VAL A 263 19.16 5.29 8.72
CA VAL A 263 18.46 4.06 8.33
C VAL A 263 16.94 4.26 8.38
N GLN A 264 16.31 4.53 7.23
CA GLN A 264 14.86 4.41 7.13
C GLN A 264 14.52 2.95 7.39
N THR A 265 13.75 2.69 8.45
CA THR A 265 13.26 1.34 8.73
C THR A 265 12.39 0.90 7.56
N ASP A 266 12.77 -0.19 6.90
CA ASP A 266 11.98 -0.75 5.80
C ASP A 266 10.60 -1.16 6.34
N MET A 267 9.55 -0.54 5.82
CA MET A 267 8.20 -0.77 6.33
C MET A 267 7.73 -2.21 6.09
N LEU A 268 8.27 -2.88 5.07
CA LEU A 268 7.94 -4.26 4.78
C LEU A 268 8.59 -5.21 5.80
N GLU A 269 9.85 -4.97 6.15
CA GLU A 269 10.54 -5.71 7.24
C GLU A 269 9.83 -5.49 8.58
N ALA A 270 9.42 -4.25 8.87
CA ALA A 270 8.68 -3.89 10.07
C ALA A 270 7.31 -4.57 10.20
N ALA A 271 6.75 -5.06 9.09
CA ALA A 271 5.47 -5.74 8.99
C ALA A 271 5.58 -7.27 8.92
N ALA A 272 6.80 -7.82 8.88
CA ALA A 272 7.03 -9.25 8.73
C ALA A 272 6.48 -10.07 9.91
N VAL A 273 5.87 -11.22 9.61
CA VAL A 273 5.38 -12.19 10.58
C VAL A 273 6.41 -13.32 10.69
N VAL A 274 7.17 -13.32 11.79
CA VAL A 274 8.13 -14.39 12.07
C VAL A 274 7.40 -15.58 12.70
N PRO A 275 7.44 -16.79 12.09
CA PRO A 275 6.75 -17.95 12.63
C PRO A 275 7.48 -18.55 13.84
N GLU A 276 6.72 -19.00 14.84
CA GLU A 276 7.19 -19.93 15.84
C GLU A 276 7.15 -21.36 15.29
N GLY A 277 8.24 -22.14 15.39
CA GLY A 277 8.27 -23.55 14.97
C GLY A 277 9.45 -23.91 14.07
N PRO A 278 9.35 -24.99 13.28
CA PRO A 278 10.42 -25.41 12.37
C PRO A 278 10.69 -24.35 11.30
N LYS A 279 11.96 -24.23 10.89
CA LYS A 279 12.38 -23.35 9.81
C LYS A 279 11.94 -23.91 8.45
N ILE A 280 11.48 -23.04 7.57
CA ILE A 280 11.23 -23.37 6.15
C ILE A 280 12.45 -22.91 5.36
N ASP A 281 13.24 -23.86 4.86
CA ASP A 281 14.46 -23.55 4.10
C ASP A 281 14.18 -23.39 2.60
N ASP A 282 13.44 -24.33 2.01
CA ASP A 282 13.00 -24.29 0.61
C ASP A 282 11.47 -24.28 0.54
N PRO A 283 10.85 -23.09 0.35
CA PRO A 283 9.41 -22.97 0.16
C PRO A 283 8.86 -23.86 -0.97
N ALA A 284 9.62 -24.07 -2.05
CA ALA A 284 9.18 -24.84 -3.22
C ALA A 284 9.13 -26.36 -2.96
N ALA A 285 9.80 -26.84 -1.90
CA ALA A 285 9.77 -28.22 -1.46
C ALA A 285 8.62 -28.52 -0.47
N VAL A 286 7.86 -27.50 -0.03
CA VAL A 286 6.77 -27.70 0.92
C VAL A 286 5.57 -28.33 0.22
N GLU A 287 5.17 -29.52 0.68
CA GLU A 287 4.00 -30.26 0.19
C GLU A 287 2.74 -29.90 0.98
N ARG A 288 2.92 -29.66 2.28
CA ARG A 288 1.84 -29.26 3.19
C ARG A 288 2.38 -28.40 4.32
N LEU A 289 1.69 -27.30 4.58
CA LEU A 289 1.96 -26.40 5.70
C LEU A 289 0.70 -26.26 6.54
N ARG A 290 0.79 -26.54 7.84
CA ARG A 290 -0.26 -26.21 8.81
C ARG A 290 0.24 -25.18 9.79
N VAL A 291 -0.50 -24.08 9.90
CA VAL A 291 -0.18 -22.99 10.82
C VAL A 291 -1.39 -22.66 11.69
N ARG A 292 -1.11 -22.17 12.90
CA ARG A 292 -2.05 -21.38 13.69
C ARG A 292 -1.77 -19.90 13.47
N LEU A 293 -2.80 -19.13 13.15
CA LEU A 293 -2.73 -17.68 13.02
C LEU A 293 -3.56 -17.00 14.10
N GLU A 294 -2.91 -16.14 14.87
CA GLU A 294 -3.58 -15.28 15.86
C GLU A 294 -3.59 -13.83 15.36
N GLY A 295 -4.56 -13.04 15.81
CA GLY A 295 -4.68 -11.63 15.40
C GLY A 295 -5.19 -11.41 13.98
N ILE A 296 -5.80 -12.42 13.36
CA ILE A 296 -6.51 -12.31 12.07
C ILE A 296 -7.99 -12.01 12.29
N SER A 297 -8.56 -11.17 11.43
CA SER A 297 -9.98 -10.77 11.46
C SER A 297 -10.59 -10.82 10.06
N VAL A 298 -10.58 -12.00 9.44
CA VAL A 298 -11.12 -12.25 8.09
C VAL A 298 -12.21 -13.30 8.14
N GLY A 299 -13.18 -13.18 7.24
CA GLY A 299 -14.29 -14.13 7.15
C GLY A 299 -13.82 -15.49 6.65
N GLU A 300 -14.34 -16.58 7.24
CA GLU A 300 -13.93 -17.95 6.89
C GLU A 300 -14.04 -18.26 5.38
N ALA A 301 -15.03 -17.67 4.69
CA ALA A 301 -15.20 -17.84 3.25
C ALA A 301 -13.93 -17.48 2.46
N ASP A 302 -13.21 -16.44 2.88
CA ASP A 302 -11.96 -15.97 2.24
C ASP A 302 -10.73 -16.80 2.60
N LEU A 303 -10.87 -17.79 3.47
CA LEU A 303 -9.80 -18.70 3.84
C LEU A 303 -9.95 -20.09 3.21
N GLN A 304 -11.06 -20.39 2.54
CA GLN A 304 -11.33 -21.71 1.94
C GLN A 304 -11.07 -21.75 0.43
N GLY A 305 -10.48 -22.84 -0.05
CA GLY A 305 -10.28 -23.14 -1.47
C GLY A 305 -8.86 -22.86 -1.99
N ALA A 306 -8.61 -23.20 -3.25
CA ALA A 306 -7.30 -23.07 -3.91
C ALA A 306 -6.15 -23.78 -3.15
N GLY A 307 -6.43 -24.98 -2.62
CA GLY A 307 -5.48 -25.75 -1.82
C GLY A 307 -5.34 -25.32 -0.37
N GLN A 308 -6.08 -24.30 0.04
CA GLN A 308 -6.18 -23.86 1.44
C GLN A 308 -7.47 -24.33 2.09
N THR A 309 -7.37 -24.76 3.36
CA THR A 309 -8.49 -25.02 4.24
C THR A 309 -8.29 -24.33 5.58
N ALA A 310 -9.37 -23.80 6.14
CA ALA A 310 -9.34 -23.16 7.47
C ALA A 310 -10.32 -23.84 8.43
N SER A 311 -9.91 -23.95 9.70
CA SER A 311 -10.75 -24.43 10.80
C SER A 311 -10.42 -23.61 12.04
N GLY A 312 -11.26 -22.63 12.35
CA GLY A 312 -10.98 -21.64 13.38
C GLY A 312 -9.72 -20.82 13.06
N ASP A 313 -8.74 -20.88 13.97
CA ASP A 313 -7.44 -20.20 13.84
C ASP A 313 -6.37 -21.03 13.13
N VAL A 314 -6.70 -22.26 12.70
CA VAL A 314 -5.77 -23.16 12.00
C VAL A 314 -6.00 -23.12 10.49
N ILE A 315 -4.93 -22.85 9.75
CA ILE A 315 -4.90 -22.89 8.29
C ILE A 315 -3.99 -24.02 7.82
N GLU A 316 -4.49 -24.84 6.91
CA GLU A 316 -3.70 -25.84 6.18
C GLU A 316 -3.65 -25.46 4.70
N VAL A 317 -2.43 -25.35 4.16
CA VAL A 317 -2.15 -25.13 2.73
C VAL A 317 -1.48 -26.38 2.17
N ARG A 318 -1.94 -26.84 1.01
CA ARG A 318 -1.38 -27.97 0.26
C ARG A 318 -0.81 -27.51 -1.06
N ASP A 319 0.22 -28.23 -1.51
CA ASP A 319 0.88 -27.96 -2.79
C ASP A 319 -0.12 -27.98 -3.95
N SER A 320 -0.19 -26.82 -4.61
CA SER A 320 -1.10 -26.55 -5.72
C SER A 320 -0.83 -27.40 -6.97
N ARG A 321 0.36 -28.01 -7.07
CA ARG A 321 0.71 -28.96 -8.16
C ARG A 321 -0.08 -30.26 -8.07
N THR A 322 -0.52 -30.64 -6.88
CA THR A 322 -1.17 -31.94 -6.60
C THR A 322 -2.68 -31.82 -6.37
N LEU A 323 -3.25 -30.61 -6.51
CA LEU A 323 -4.67 -30.39 -6.24
C LEU A 323 -5.57 -31.14 -7.22
N PRO A 324 -6.48 -32.01 -6.73
CA PRO A 324 -7.46 -32.64 -7.59
C PRO A 324 -8.47 -31.60 -8.08
N PRO A 325 -8.85 -31.59 -9.37
CA PRO A 325 -9.85 -30.66 -9.87
C PRO A 325 -11.22 -30.96 -9.22
N GLY A 326 -11.96 -29.96 -8.79
CA GLY A 326 -13.30 -30.10 -8.19
C GLY A 326 -14.43 -30.06 -9.23
N PRO A 327 -15.69 -30.09 -8.80
CA PRO A 327 -16.82 -29.66 -9.63
C PRO A 327 -16.58 -28.25 -10.19
N ALA A 328 -17.15 -27.95 -11.36
CA ALA A 328 -16.98 -26.63 -11.94
C ALA A 328 -17.52 -25.52 -11.01
N ASP A 329 -16.78 -24.42 -10.86
CA ASP A 329 -17.22 -23.27 -10.08
C ASP A 329 -18.16 -22.39 -10.95
N PRO A 330 -19.47 -22.33 -10.67
CA PRO A 330 -20.40 -21.53 -11.45
C PRO A 330 -20.11 -20.03 -11.36
N GLY A 331 -19.41 -19.59 -10.30
CA GLY A 331 -18.99 -18.21 -10.11
C GLY A 331 -17.75 -17.81 -10.91
N ALA A 332 -17.01 -18.78 -11.48
CA ALA A 332 -15.74 -18.50 -12.17
C ALA A 332 -15.91 -17.48 -13.30
N ALA A 333 -16.97 -17.60 -14.11
CA ALA A 333 -17.20 -16.70 -15.25
C ALA A 333 -17.30 -15.20 -14.86
N SER A 334 -17.73 -14.88 -13.63
CA SER A 334 -17.78 -13.48 -13.15
C SER A 334 -16.38 -12.85 -13.10
N TYR A 335 -15.34 -13.64 -12.87
CA TYR A 335 -13.95 -13.21 -12.82
C TYR A 335 -13.30 -13.06 -14.20
N LEU A 336 -14.09 -12.89 -15.26
CA LEU A 336 -13.64 -12.46 -16.58
C LEU A 336 -13.88 -10.96 -16.82
N ALA A 337 -14.83 -10.36 -16.08
CA ALA A 337 -15.21 -8.97 -16.27
C ALA A 337 -14.09 -8.00 -15.86
N PRO A 338 -13.96 -6.85 -16.54
CA PRO A 338 -13.09 -5.76 -16.08
C PRO A 338 -13.64 -5.13 -14.80
N GLU A 339 -12.75 -4.65 -13.93
CA GLU A 339 -13.10 -3.91 -12.71
C GLU A 339 -12.09 -2.77 -12.48
N PRO A 340 -12.32 -1.81 -11.56
CA PRO A 340 -11.39 -0.71 -11.33
C PRO A 340 -9.96 -1.22 -11.09
N PHE A 341 -8.97 -0.62 -11.76
CA PHE A 341 -7.55 -1.00 -11.76
C PHE A 341 -7.23 -2.35 -12.44
N LEU A 342 -8.22 -3.07 -12.96
CA LEU A 342 -8.08 -4.34 -13.69
C LEU A 342 -8.77 -4.23 -15.05
N GLU A 343 -8.26 -3.35 -15.90
CA GLU A 343 -8.84 -3.00 -17.20
C GLU A 343 -8.56 -4.08 -18.28
N SER A 344 -9.11 -5.28 -18.08
CA SER A 344 -8.94 -6.44 -18.97
C SER A 344 -9.51 -6.26 -20.39
N ASP A 345 -10.38 -5.28 -20.58
CA ASP A 345 -10.98 -4.89 -21.86
C ASP A 345 -10.13 -3.87 -22.65
N ALA A 346 -9.11 -3.28 -22.02
CA ALA A 346 -8.25 -2.28 -22.65
C ALA A 346 -7.49 -2.87 -23.86
N PRO A 347 -7.52 -2.20 -25.04
CA PRO A 347 -6.88 -2.71 -26.26
C PRO A 347 -5.39 -3.03 -26.10
N GLU A 348 -4.64 -2.20 -25.38
CA GLU A 348 -3.21 -2.41 -25.10
C GLU A 348 -2.95 -3.62 -24.20
N VAL A 349 -3.79 -3.86 -23.19
CA VAL A 349 -3.69 -5.02 -22.30
C VAL A 349 -3.98 -6.30 -23.07
N ARG A 350 -5.04 -6.29 -23.89
CA ARG A 350 -5.41 -7.41 -24.78
C ARG A 350 -4.30 -7.73 -25.78
N ALA A 351 -3.71 -6.71 -26.39
CA ALA A 351 -2.63 -6.88 -27.36
C ALA A 351 -1.38 -7.47 -26.70
N GLU A 352 -0.98 -6.96 -25.53
CA GLU A 352 0.19 -7.49 -24.82
C GLU A 352 -0.06 -8.91 -24.31
N ALA A 353 -1.27 -9.23 -23.84
CA ALA A 353 -1.63 -10.58 -23.41
C ALA A 353 -1.58 -11.58 -24.57
N ALA A 354 -2.12 -11.22 -25.74
CA ALA A 354 -2.06 -12.07 -26.93
C ALA A 354 -0.61 -12.33 -27.38
N LYS A 355 0.24 -11.31 -27.33
CA LYS A 355 1.68 -11.43 -27.61
C LYS A 355 2.38 -12.34 -26.60
N ALA A 356 2.06 -12.21 -25.31
CA ALA A 356 2.69 -13.00 -24.25
C ALA A 356 2.49 -14.51 -24.44
N VAL A 357 1.33 -14.92 -24.94
CA VAL A 357 0.95 -16.34 -25.10
C VAL A 357 1.06 -16.87 -26.54
N GLN A 358 1.70 -16.12 -27.43
CA GLN A 358 1.89 -16.55 -28.82
C GLN A 358 2.60 -17.92 -28.88
N GLY A 359 2.03 -18.85 -29.65
CA GLY A 359 2.56 -20.21 -29.80
C GLY A 359 2.26 -21.15 -28.62
N VAL A 360 1.42 -20.75 -27.67
CA VAL A 360 1.02 -21.57 -26.52
C VAL A 360 -0.48 -21.89 -26.55
N GLU A 361 -0.80 -23.17 -26.44
CA GLU A 361 -2.17 -23.69 -26.46
C GLU A 361 -2.63 -24.19 -25.09
N GLY A 362 -3.91 -23.99 -24.80
CA GLY A 362 -4.56 -24.43 -23.55
C GLY A 362 -4.44 -23.43 -22.39
N PRO A 363 -5.47 -23.34 -21.53
CA PRO A 363 -5.54 -22.32 -20.46
C PRO A 363 -4.40 -22.45 -19.45
N ARG A 364 -4.01 -23.68 -19.08
CA ARG A 364 -2.91 -23.93 -18.13
C ARG A 364 -1.57 -23.41 -18.66
N ALA A 365 -1.20 -23.77 -19.88
CA ALA A 365 0.07 -23.36 -20.46
C ALA A 365 0.11 -21.84 -20.71
N ARG A 366 -1.02 -21.23 -21.10
CA ARG A 366 -1.16 -19.77 -21.22
C ARG A 366 -0.98 -19.07 -19.87
N ALA A 367 -1.60 -19.56 -18.81
CA ALA A 367 -1.43 -19.02 -17.46
C ALA A 367 0.03 -19.10 -16.99
N GLU A 368 0.69 -20.25 -17.17
CA GLU A 368 2.11 -20.41 -16.84
C GLU A 368 3.00 -19.45 -17.66
N ARG A 369 2.73 -19.34 -18.96
CA ARG A 369 3.47 -18.44 -19.85
C ARG A 369 3.31 -16.98 -19.41
N LEU A 370 2.12 -16.58 -18.98
CA LEU A 370 1.86 -15.25 -18.44
C LEU A 370 2.65 -14.97 -17.16
N VAL A 371 2.78 -15.94 -16.24
CA VAL A 371 3.57 -15.76 -15.00
C VAL A 371 4.98 -15.34 -15.36
N ARG A 372 5.62 -16.12 -16.23
CA ARG A 372 7.00 -15.87 -16.68
C ARG A 372 7.11 -14.56 -17.47
N TYR A 373 6.10 -14.24 -18.28
CA TYR A 373 6.09 -13.04 -19.09
C TYR A 373 6.00 -11.77 -18.24
N VAL A 374 5.03 -11.71 -17.32
CA VAL A 374 4.83 -10.55 -16.44
C VAL A 374 6.05 -10.35 -15.54
N ASN A 375 6.60 -11.43 -14.98
CA ASN A 375 7.83 -11.38 -14.18
C ASN A 375 9.01 -10.75 -14.93
N ALA A 376 9.18 -11.11 -16.21
CA ALA A 376 10.25 -10.58 -17.04
C ALA A 376 9.97 -9.18 -17.59
N LEU A 377 8.69 -8.81 -17.71
CA LEU A 377 8.27 -7.52 -18.24
C LEU A 377 8.46 -6.38 -17.22
N LEU A 378 8.26 -6.66 -15.94
CA LEU A 378 8.22 -5.65 -14.89
C LEU A 378 9.53 -5.58 -14.11
N GLU A 379 10.04 -4.37 -13.92
CA GLU A 379 11.11 -4.10 -12.96
C GLU A 379 10.53 -4.00 -11.56
N LYS A 380 11.07 -4.80 -10.62
CA LYS A 380 10.62 -4.82 -9.22
C LYS A 380 11.11 -3.59 -8.47
N LYS A 381 10.23 -2.62 -8.27
CA LYS A 381 10.46 -1.45 -7.43
C LYS A 381 9.20 -1.13 -6.63
N PRO A 382 9.31 -0.74 -5.35
CA PRO A 382 8.16 -0.33 -4.59
C PRO A 382 7.52 0.94 -5.12
N THR A 383 6.21 0.92 -5.18
CA THR A 383 5.40 2.00 -5.72
C THR A 383 4.26 2.32 -4.76
N VAL A 384 4.12 3.59 -4.37
CA VAL A 384 2.98 4.05 -3.57
C VAL A 384 1.89 4.51 -4.54
N SER A 385 1.31 3.55 -5.27
CA SER A 385 0.39 3.82 -6.37
C SER A 385 -0.95 3.08 -6.21
N LEU A 386 -1.95 3.48 -7.00
CA LEU A 386 -3.12 2.65 -7.24
C LEU A 386 -2.81 1.74 -8.45
N PRO A 387 -2.82 0.40 -8.30
CA PRO A 387 -2.19 -0.51 -9.25
C PRO A 387 -3.04 -0.74 -10.50
N SER A 388 -3.23 0.27 -11.35
CA SER A 388 -3.95 0.14 -12.64
C SER A 388 -3.15 -0.71 -13.62
N ALA A 389 -3.75 -1.79 -14.13
CA ALA A 389 -3.10 -2.68 -15.09
C ALA A 389 -2.58 -1.95 -16.34
N ARG A 390 -3.31 -0.95 -16.84
CA ARG A 390 -2.87 -0.13 -17.98
C ARG A 390 -1.64 0.72 -17.64
N GLU A 391 -1.64 1.32 -16.46
CA GLU A 391 -0.52 2.13 -15.99
C GLU A 391 0.72 1.27 -15.74
N VAL A 392 0.55 0.08 -15.17
CA VAL A 392 1.63 -0.89 -14.97
C VAL A 392 2.21 -1.34 -16.32
N LEU A 393 1.37 -1.60 -17.32
CA LEU A 393 1.85 -1.95 -18.66
C LEU A 393 2.65 -0.81 -19.31
N ARG A 394 2.26 0.44 -19.06
CA ARG A 394 2.94 1.65 -19.57
C ARG A 394 4.29 1.87 -18.88
N THR A 395 4.31 1.82 -17.56
CA THR A 395 5.50 2.13 -16.74
C THR A 395 6.48 0.97 -16.66
N LYS A 396 5.98 -0.26 -16.70
CA LYS A 396 6.74 -1.51 -16.56
C LYS A 396 7.52 -1.61 -15.24
N VAL A 397 6.99 -0.98 -14.20
CA VAL A 397 7.60 -0.92 -12.87
C VAL A 397 6.51 -1.19 -11.84
N GLY A 398 6.85 -1.93 -10.79
CA GLY A 398 5.98 -2.04 -9.61
C GLY A 398 6.33 -3.20 -8.69
N ASP A 399 5.56 -3.36 -7.62
CA ASP A 399 5.72 -4.41 -6.63
C ASP A 399 4.71 -5.54 -6.83
N CYS A 400 4.42 -6.30 -5.78
CA CYS A 400 3.48 -7.42 -5.83
C CYS A 400 2.07 -7.02 -6.28
N ASN A 401 1.65 -5.79 -5.98
CA ASN A 401 0.33 -5.28 -6.36
C ASN A 401 0.26 -5.07 -7.87
N GLU A 402 1.25 -4.40 -8.45
CA GLU A 402 1.31 -4.12 -9.88
C GLU A 402 1.50 -5.41 -10.72
N HIS A 403 2.36 -6.34 -10.26
CA HIS A 403 2.53 -7.64 -10.92
C HIS A 403 1.21 -8.43 -10.93
N THR A 404 0.52 -8.44 -9.81
CA THR A 404 -0.76 -9.14 -9.65
C THR A 404 -1.85 -8.50 -10.49
N ALA A 405 -1.98 -7.18 -10.47
CA ALA A 405 -3.01 -6.47 -11.22
C ALA A 405 -2.84 -6.64 -12.72
N LEU A 406 -1.61 -6.46 -13.23
CA LEU A 406 -1.33 -6.67 -14.66
C LEU A 406 -1.59 -8.12 -15.08
N TYR A 407 -1.10 -9.10 -14.30
CA TYR A 407 -1.35 -10.50 -14.61
C TYR A 407 -2.84 -10.83 -14.65
N VAL A 408 -3.62 -10.41 -13.66
CA VAL A 408 -5.06 -10.67 -13.60
C VAL A 408 -5.77 -10.06 -14.81
N ALA A 409 -5.48 -8.80 -15.15
CA ALA A 409 -6.07 -8.15 -16.31
C ALA A 409 -5.72 -8.88 -17.63
N MET A 410 -4.45 -9.27 -17.81
CA MET A 410 -4.00 -10.03 -18.98
C MET A 410 -4.67 -11.42 -19.04
N ALA A 411 -4.75 -12.15 -17.92
CA ALA A 411 -5.39 -13.46 -17.87
C ALA A 411 -6.87 -13.40 -18.22
N ARG A 412 -7.61 -12.43 -17.64
CA ARG A 412 -9.02 -12.19 -17.96
C ARG A 412 -9.23 -11.88 -19.45
N SER A 413 -8.34 -11.08 -20.04
CA SER A 413 -8.39 -10.72 -21.47
C SER A 413 -8.21 -11.91 -22.41
N LEU A 414 -7.58 -12.99 -21.94
CA LEU A 414 -7.39 -14.26 -22.65
C LEU A 414 -8.51 -15.29 -22.38
N GLY A 415 -9.55 -14.91 -21.64
CA GLY A 415 -10.64 -15.81 -21.25
C GLY A 415 -10.29 -16.76 -20.10
N ILE A 416 -9.25 -16.45 -19.31
CA ILE A 416 -8.90 -17.21 -18.10
C ILE A 416 -9.47 -16.47 -16.89
N PRO A 417 -10.45 -17.05 -16.16
CA PRO A 417 -10.98 -16.40 -14.98
C PRO A 417 -9.88 -16.25 -13.92
N ALA A 418 -9.71 -15.03 -13.41
CA ALA A 418 -8.62 -14.69 -12.51
C ALA A 418 -9.08 -13.70 -11.44
N ARG A 419 -8.59 -13.86 -10.21
CA ARG A 419 -8.89 -12.97 -9.09
C ARG A 419 -7.65 -12.70 -8.27
N ILE A 420 -7.66 -11.60 -7.53
CA ILE A 420 -6.58 -11.25 -6.61
C ILE A 420 -6.81 -11.96 -5.28
N ALA A 421 -5.76 -12.61 -4.79
CA ALA A 421 -5.61 -13.04 -3.41
C ALA A 421 -4.58 -12.16 -2.71
N VAL A 422 -4.80 -11.88 -1.42
CA VAL A 422 -3.81 -11.19 -0.59
C VAL A 422 -3.66 -11.94 0.72
N GLY A 423 -2.44 -12.04 1.21
CA GLY A 423 -2.12 -12.82 2.38
C GLY A 423 -0.64 -12.78 2.71
N LEU A 424 -0.08 -13.91 3.09
CA LEU A 424 1.29 -14.06 3.57
C LEU A 424 2.07 -15.02 2.68
N VAL A 425 3.33 -14.68 2.35
CA VAL A 425 4.26 -15.56 1.63
C VAL A 425 5.58 -15.67 2.38
N HIS A 426 6.21 -16.84 2.37
CA HIS A 426 7.46 -17.05 3.06
C HIS A 426 8.66 -16.58 2.22
N LEU A 427 9.38 -15.57 2.71
CA LEU A 427 10.61 -15.06 2.11
C LEU A 427 11.66 -14.89 3.22
N HIS A 428 12.90 -15.27 2.97
CA HIS A 428 14.03 -14.99 3.86
C HIS A 428 13.82 -15.33 5.36
N GLY A 429 13.04 -16.38 5.68
CA GLY A 429 12.81 -16.85 7.05
C GLY A 429 11.64 -16.19 7.79
N ALA A 430 10.86 -15.33 7.12
CA ALA A 430 9.65 -14.74 7.68
C ALA A 430 8.51 -14.72 6.64
N PHE A 431 7.29 -14.46 7.11
CA PHE A 431 6.13 -14.30 6.24
C PHE A 431 5.84 -12.82 6.00
N TYR A 432 5.77 -12.42 4.74
CA TYR A 432 5.51 -11.04 4.33
C TYR A 432 4.13 -10.92 3.71
N TYR A 433 3.48 -9.78 3.94
CA TYR A 433 2.22 -9.48 3.26
C TYR A 433 2.45 -9.36 1.75
N HIS A 434 1.60 -10.04 0.99
CA HIS A 434 1.77 -10.18 -0.46
C HIS A 434 0.43 -10.28 -1.17
N ALA A 435 0.40 -9.80 -2.41
CA ALA A 435 -0.70 -10.00 -3.34
C ALA A 435 -0.26 -10.95 -4.46
N TRP A 436 -1.13 -11.89 -4.84
CA TRP A 436 -0.90 -12.81 -5.96
C TRP A 436 -2.20 -13.16 -6.70
N PRO A 437 -2.15 -13.58 -7.96
CA PRO A 437 -3.31 -14.09 -8.68
C PRO A 437 -3.73 -15.52 -8.28
N GLU A 438 -5.03 -15.78 -8.21
CA GLU A 438 -5.61 -17.12 -8.34
C GLU A 438 -6.30 -17.23 -9.71
N VAL A 439 -6.00 -18.27 -10.48
CA VAL A 439 -6.61 -18.54 -11.79
C VAL A 439 -7.46 -19.79 -11.77
N TYR A 440 -8.61 -19.77 -12.43
CA TYR A 440 -9.45 -20.93 -12.57
C TYR A 440 -9.06 -21.72 -13.83
N LEU A 441 -8.58 -22.95 -13.63
CA LEU A 441 -8.21 -23.87 -14.70
C LEU A 441 -9.24 -24.98 -14.80
N GLU A 442 -10.02 -24.96 -15.88
CA GLU A 442 -11.03 -25.97 -16.18
C GLU A 442 -10.49 -27.03 -17.13
N ASP A 443 -10.80 -28.29 -16.83
CA ASP A 443 -10.74 -29.43 -17.75
C ASP A 443 -12.11 -29.57 -18.43
N ALA A 444 -12.24 -28.91 -19.58
CA ALA A 444 -13.48 -28.87 -20.36
C ALA A 444 -13.98 -30.27 -20.79
N ALA A 445 -13.07 -31.25 -20.91
CA ALA A 445 -13.45 -32.63 -21.25
C ALA A 445 -14.13 -33.36 -20.09
N ARG A 446 -13.92 -32.89 -18.86
CA ARG A 446 -14.42 -33.53 -17.62
C ARG A 446 -15.41 -32.69 -16.85
N GLY A 447 -15.66 -31.43 -17.23
CA GLY A 447 -16.54 -30.51 -16.51
C GLY A 447 -16.06 -30.24 -15.08
N ARG A 448 -14.75 -30.26 -14.87
CA ARG A 448 -14.10 -30.12 -13.56
C ARG A 448 -13.03 -29.04 -13.62
N GLY A 449 -12.80 -28.33 -12.54
CA GLY A 449 -11.79 -27.27 -12.51
C GLY A 449 -11.24 -26.99 -11.12
N ALA A 450 -10.18 -26.21 -11.07
CA ALA A 450 -9.57 -25.79 -9.82
C ALA A 450 -9.11 -24.33 -9.91
N TRP A 451 -9.29 -23.62 -8.80
CA TRP A 451 -8.54 -22.39 -8.55
C TRP A 451 -7.10 -22.76 -8.20
N VAL A 452 -6.15 -22.24 -8.97
CA VAL A 452 -4.72 -22.46 -8.81
C VAL A 452 -4.06 -21.11 -8.50
N PRO A 453 -3.43 -20.96 -7.34
CA PRO A 453 -2.64 -19.77 -7.03
C PRO A 453 -1.36 -19.79 -7.87
N VAL A 454 -0.98 -18.61 -8.35
CA VAL A 454 0.21 -18.38 -9.20
C VAL A 454 0.85 -17.08 -8.74
N ASP A 455 2.16 -16.92 -8.95
CA ASP A 455 2.85 -15.71 -8.49
C ASP A 455 3.79 -15.14 -9.58
N PRO A 456 3.37 -14.10 -10.33
CA PRO A 456 4.22 -13.42 -11.30
C PRO A 456 5.33 -12.59 -10.62
N THR A 457 5.20 -12.19 -9.37
CA THR A 457 6.25 -11.47 -8.62
C THR A 457 7.40 -12.41 -8.31
N LEU A 458 7.11 -13.61 -7.81
CA LEU A 458 8.10 -14.63 -7.46
C LEU A 458 8.43 -15.60 -8.62
N ASN A 459 7.80 -15.42 -9.78
CA ASN A 459 7.95 -16.28 -10.97
C ASN A 459 7.55 -17.75 -10.71
N GLN A 460 6.47 -17.97 -9.97
CA GLN A 460 6.01 -19.30 -9.56
C GLN A 460 4.72 -19.72 -10.26
N PHE A 461 4.71 -20.93 -10.83
CA PHE A 461 3.51 -21.56 -11.38
C PHE A 461 3.53 -23.09 -11.13
N PRO A 462 2.54 -23.62 -10.40
CA PRO A 462 1.73 -22.94 -9.38
C PRO A 462 2.62 -22.27 -8.30
N SER A 463 2.04 -21.40 -7.49
CA SER A 463 2.72 -20.90 -6.29
C SER A 463 2.91 -22.03 -5.27
N ASP A 464 3.94 -21.91 -4.43
CA ASP A 464 4.25 -22.91 -3.42
C ASP A 464 3.25 -22.94 -2.24
N ALA A 465 3.34 -23.97 -1.39
CA ALA A 465 2.43 -24.16 -0.25
C ALA A 465 2.70 -23.20 0.94
N THR A 466 3.60 -22.22 0.79
CA THR A 466 3.82 -21.16 1.78
C THR A 466 3.00 -19.90 1.51
N HIS A 467 2.19 -19.90 0.44
CA HIS A 467 1.23 -18.84 0.15
C HIS A 467 -0.04 -19.03 0.98
N ILE A 468 -0.18 -18.28 2.06
CA ILE A 468 -1.31 -18.34 2.99
C ILE A 468 -2.26 -17.16 2.71
N ARG A 469 -3.38 -17.42 2.07
CA ARG A 469 -4.40 -16.42 1.74
C ARG A 469 -5.14 -15.95 2.98
N LEU A 470 -5.30 -14.62 3.10
CA LEU A 470 -6.08 -13.97 4.15
C LEU A 470 -7.36 -13.31 3.60
N ALA A 471 -7.32 -12.79 2.38
CA ALA A 471 -8.44 -12.12 1.73
C ALA A 471 -8.46 -12.34 0.22
N ARG A 472 -9.60 -12.09 -0.42
CA ARG A 472 -9.77 -12.05 -1.89
C ARG A 472 -10.49 -10.79 -2.33
N GLY A 473 -10.15 -10.34 -3.54
CA GLY A 473 -10.84 -9.26 -4.23
C GLY A 473 -9.92 -8.11 -4.61
N GLY A 474 -10.52 -7.07 -5.20
CA GLY A 474 -9.81 -5.87 -5.65
C GLY A 474 -9.26 -5.04 -4.49
N LEU A 475 -8.75 -3.86 -4.81
CA LEU A 475 -8.10 -2.94 -3.87
C LEU A 475 -8.91 -2.71 -2.58
N GLU A 476 -10.24 -2.66 -2.69
CA GLU A 476 -11.15 -2.46 -1.55
C GLU A 476 -11.08 -3.59 -0.52
N ARG A 477 -10.82 -4.82 -0.96
CA ARG A 477 -10.67 -6.00 -0.09
C ARG A 477 -9.25 -6.15 0.44
N GLN A 478 -8.25 -5.65 -0.27
CA GLN A 478 -6.85 -5.66 0.20
C GLN A 478 -6.69 -4.85 1.49
N ALA A 479 -7.44 -3.76 1.64
CA ALA A 479 -7.46 -2.95 2.86
C ALA A 479 -7.85 -3.72 4.13
N ALA A 480 -8.49 -4.91 4.00
CA ALA A 480 -8.84 -5.76 5.14
C ALA A 480 -7.61 -6.32 5.89
N ILE A 481 -6.42 -6.24 5.28
CA ILE A 481 -5.16 -6.73 5.88
C ILE A 481 -4.53 -5.69 6.80
N LEU A 482 -4.75 -4.39 6.55
CA LEU A 482 -4.12 -3.31 7.31
C LEU A 482 -4.26 -3.48 8.84
N PRO A 483 -5.43 -3.86 9.40
CA PRO A 483 -5.58 -4.08 10.84
C PRO A 483 -4.74 -5.22 11.43
N MET A 484 -4.26 -6.13 10.59
CA MET A 484 -3.50 -7.33 11.00
C MET A 484 -2.01 -7.04 11.14
N ILE A 485 -1.51 -6.01 10.44
CA ILE A 485 -0.10 -5.62 10.45
C ILE A 485 0.35 -5.30 11.89
N GLY A 486 1.40 -5.97 12.34
CA GLY A 486 1.94 -5.84 13.70
C GLY A 486 1.15 -6.57 14.79
N ARG A 487 -0.01 -7.17 14.46
CA ARG A 487 -0.82 -7.97 15.40
C ARG A 487 -0.77 -9.46 15.09
N THR A 488 -0.56 -9.84 13.82
CA THR A 488 -0.54 -11.25 13.42
C THR A 488 0.62 -12.00 14.09
N ARG A 489 0.30 -13.13 14.72
CA ARG A 489 1.27 -14.11 15.20
C ARG A 489 1.04 -15.43 14.46
N MET A 490 2.12 -16.16 14.20
CA MET A 490 2.07 -17.41 13.47
C MET A 490 2.83 -18.48 14.24
N ARG A 491 2.23 -19.67 14.37
CA ARG A 491 2.91 -20.88 14.83
C ARG A 491 2.74 -22.00 13.81
N ILE A 492 3.84 -22.59 13.36
CA ILE A 492 3.83 -23.76 12.49
C ILE A 492 3.50 -24.98 13.34
N LEU A 493 2.39 -25.65 13.02
CA LEU A 493 1.90 -26.83 13.72
C LEU A 493 2.41 -28.12 13.09
N ASP A 494 2.53 -28.13 11.76
CA ASP A 494 3.01 -29.27 10.98
C ASP A 494 3.59 -28.77 9.65
N LEU A 495 4.68 -29.40 9.22
CA LEU A 495 5.38 -29.07 7.99
C LEU A 495 5.79 -30.38 7.29
N GLN A 496 5.28 -30.60 6.07
CA GLN A 496 5.68 -31.71 5.23
C GLN A 496 6.42 -31.18 4.00
N VAL A 497 7.60 -31.73 3.76
CA VAL A 497 8.47 -31.38 2.64
C VAL A 497 8.80 -32.61 1.82
N THR A 498 9.10 -32.41 0.53
CA THR A 498 9.48 -33.50 -0.36
C THR A 498 10.74 -34.22 0.15
N PRO A 499 10.73 -35.58 0.22
CA PRO A 499 11.87 -36.36 0.70
C PRO A 499 13.16 -36.08 -0.09
N GLY A 500 14.29 -35.91 0.61
CA GLY A 500 15.60 -35.71 -0.01
C GLY A 500 15.94 -34.27 -0.40
N SER A 501 15.06 -33.30 -0.11
CA SER A 501 15.41 -31.87 -0.15
C SER A 501 16.53 -31.58 0.85
N THR A 502 17.62 -30.94 0.38
CA THR A 502 18.75 -30.57 1.24
C THR A 502 18.44 -29.21 1.88
N PRO A 503 18.51 -29.06 3.21
CA PRO A 503 18.32 -27.77 3.86
C PRO A 503 19.52 -26.88 3.51
N VAL A 504 19.36 -25.97 2.54
CA VAL A 504 20.47 -25.09 2.15
C VAL A 504 20.59 -23.96 3.19
N LEU A 505 21.69 -24.04 3.93
CA LEU A 505 22.20 -23.07 4.90
C LEU A 505 22.37 -21.67 4.30
N VAL A 506 21.32 -20.85 4.31
CA VAL A 506 21.42 -19.42 4.70
C VAL A 506 20.08 -18.98 5.30
N GLY A 507 20.08 -18.60 6.57
CA GLY A 507 18.98 -17.90 7.22
C GLY A 507 19.51 -17.19 8.45
N ARG A 508 19.26 -15.88 8.54
CA ARG A 508 19.65 -15.05 9.69
C ARG A 508 19.01 -15.60 10.96
N ALA A 509 19.75 -15.59 12.05
CA ALA A 509 19.23 -16.00 13.35
C ALA A 509 18.29 -14.91 13.90
N ALA A 510 17.34 -15.27 14.77
CA ALA A 510 16.45 -14.30 15.44
C ALA A 510 17.21 -13.20 16.22
N SER A 511 18.49 -13.42 16.54
CA SER A 511 19.40 -12.42 17.11
C SER A 511 19.78 -11.29 16.16
N ASP A 512 19.69 -11.52 14.85
CA ASP A 512 20.17 -10.59 13.82
C ASP A 512 19.15 -9.49 13.52
N MET A 513 17.96 -9.56 14.14
CA MET A 513 16.88 -8.56 14.05
C MET A 513 16.56 -7.92 15.39
N LYS A 514 17.45 -7.99 16.39
CA LYS A 514 17.28 -7.12 17.56
C LYS A 514 17.25 -5.68 17.04
N PRO A 515 16.24 -4.87 17.43
CA PRO A 515 16.37 -3.43 17.31
C PRO A 515 17.74 -3.06 17.88
N ILE A 516 18.48 -2.18 17.21
CA ILE A 516 19.60 -1.52 17.88
C ILE A 516 19.00 -0.97 19.16
N ASP A 517 19.44 -1.49 20.32
CA ASP A 517 19.12 -0.91 21.61
C ASP A 517 19.77 0.47 21.60
N ILE A 518 19.06 1.46 21.08
CA ILE A 518 19.42 2.85 21.22
C ILE A 518 19.01 3.17 22.66
N PRO A 519 19.96 3.46 23.57
CA PRO A 519 19.61 3.85 24.92
C PRO A 519 18.78 5.13 24.85
N ILE A 520 17.47 4.99 25.06
CA ILE A 520 16.56 6.12 25.18
C ILE A 520 16.93 6.81 26.50
N PRO A 521 17.29 8.09 26.50
CA PRO A 521 17.64 8.74 27.73
C PRO A 521 16.40 8.83 28.64
N HIS A 522 16.48 8.18 29.78
CA HIS A 522 15.51 8.32 30.85
C HIS A 522 15.84 9.54 31.70
N ARG A 523 14.81 10.20 32.22
CA ARG A 523 14.96 11.26 33.20
C ARG A 523 15.22 10.60 34.56
N ASP A 524 16.36 10.89 35.18
CA ASP A 524 16.59 10.46 36.56
C ASP A 524 15.47 10.98 37.45
N ALA A 525 14.87 10.09 38.24
CA ALA A 525 13.80 10.42 39.18
C ALA A 525 14.29 11.31 40.35
N GLY A 526 15.57 11.67 40.38
CA GLY A 526 16.17 12.53 41.39
C GLY A 526 16.33 13.98 40.91
N GLY A 527 15.24 14.76 40.94
CA GLY A 527 15.19 16.21 41.25
C GLY A 527 16.10 17.25 40.56
N HIS A 528 17.11 16.89 39.77
CA HIS A 528 18.09 17.82 39.20
C HIS A 528 18.23 17.57 37.69
N GLY A 529 17.86 18.57 36.90
CA GLY A 529 17.60 18.45 35.46
C GLY A 529 18.84 18.38 34.56
N CYS A 530 19.61 17.29 34.61
CA CYS A 530 20.63 16.98 33.60
C CYS A 530 20.38 15.63 32.93
N TRP A 531 20.54 15.59 31.61
CA TRP A 531 20.47 14.38 30.79
C TRP A 531 21.81 13.65 30.84
N SER A 532 21.87 12.39 31.26
CA SER A 532 23.09 11.57 31.19
C SER A 532 23.35 11.12 29.75
N ARG A 533 24.58 11.30 29.24
CA ARG A 533 25.01 10.77 27.93
C ARG A 533 25.33 9.26 28.04
N PRO A 534 25.03 8.45 26.99
CA PRO A 534 25.39 7.04 26.97
C PRO A 534 26.91 6.83 26.84
N PRO A 535 27.47 5.72 27.36
CA PRO A 535 28.88 5.39 27.22
C PRO A 535 29.23 5.05 25.77
N ARG A 536 30.48 5.32 25.40
CA ARG A 536 31.02 5.15 24.03
C ARG A 536 31.07 3.70 23.58
#